data_AF-K1TFI8-F1
#
_entry.id   AF-K1TFI8-F1
#
_cell.length_a   1.000
_cell.length_b   1.000
_cell.length_c   1.000
_cell.angle_alpha   90.00
_cell.angle_beta   90.00
_cell.angle_gamma   90.00
#
_symmetry.space_group_name_H-M   'P 1'
#
loop_
_entity.id
_entity.type
_entity.pdbx_description
1 polymer ?
#
loop_
_entity_poly.entity_id
_entity_poly.type
_entity_poly.pdbx_seq_one_letter_code
_entity_poly.pdbx_strand_id
1 'polypeptide(L)'
;MLSDVKAALTEEYKEQLESGFNESVVDGYSGFIFKSRDNTVLSPHCVNRAIDRIIKACNTKEEEDAKAERREPELLPHFSCHHLRHTFCTRFCENETNLKIIQEIMGHADITTMMDIYNEATKDKKMESFAGLEGKIKIR
;
A
#
# COMPACT_ATOMS: atom_id res chain seq x y z
N MET A 1 2.90 -6.15 -10.86
CA MET A 1 2.77 -6.25 -9.39
C MET A 1 3.43 -7.50 -8.82
N LEU A 2 2.94 -8.72 -9.11
CA LEU A 2 3.56 -9.94 -8.54
C LEU A 2 4.99 -10.21 -9.07
N SER A 3 5.26 -9.89 -10.34
CA SER A 3 6.61 -9.89 -10.92
C SER A 3 7.57 -8.97 -10.17
N ASP A 4 7.08 -7.79 -9.80
CA ASP A 4 7.88 -6.72 -9.23
C ASP A 4 8.18 -7.02 -7.75
N VAL A 5 7.20 -7.58 -7.03
CA VAL A 5 7.41 -8.11 -5.68
C VAL A 5 8.43 -9.25 -5.69
N LYS A 6 8.31 -10.19 -6.64
CA LYS A 6 9.29 -11.27 -6.79
C LYS A 6 10.68 -10.72 -7.10
N ALA A 7 10.79 -9.72 -7.96
CA ALA A 7 12.05 -9.07 -8.29
C ALA A 7 12.67 -8.41 -7.04
N ALA A 8 11.88 -7.63 -6.28
CA ALA A 8 12.34 -6.98 -5.06
C ALA A 8 12.83 -7.97 -4.00
N LEU A 9 12.09 -9.07 -3.77
CA LEU A 9 12.52 -10.12 -2.83
C LEU A 9 13.77 -10.87 -3.32
N THR A 10 13.93 -11.02 -4.63
CA THR A 10 15.14 -11.64 -5.22
C THR A 10 16.35 -10.72 -5.07
N GLU A 11 16.16 -9.42 -5.19
CA GLU A 11 17.19 -8.41 -4.97
C GLU A 11 17.63 -8.38 -3.50
N GLU A 12 16.68 -8.31 -2.56
CA GLU A 12 16.97 -8.41 -1.12
C GLU A 12 17.76 -9.69 -0.79
N TYR A 13 17.36 -10.84 -1.35
CA TYR A 13 18.10 -12.09 -1.14
C TYR A 13 19.55 -12.02 -1.62
N LYS A 14 19.81 -11.38 -2.78
CA LYS A 14 21.17 -11.19 -3.29
C LYS A 14 21.98 -10.26 -2.38
N GLU A 15 21.39 -9.16 -1.92
CA GLU A 15 22.05 -8.26 -0.98
C GLU A 15 22.39 -8.96 0.34
N GLN A 16 21.56 -9.91 0.79
CA GLN A 16 21.82 -10.71 1.98
C GLN A 16 22.91 -11.75 1.81
N LEU A 17 23.08 -12.31 0.61
CA LEU A 17 24.21 -13.18 0.32
C LEU A 17 25.55 -12.45 0.50
N GLU A 18 25.59 -11.15 0.20
CA GLU A 18 26.79 -10.32 0.32
C GLU A 18 26.95 -9.71 1.73
N SER A 19 25.86 -9.22 2.32
CA SER A 19 25.88 -8.47 3.58
C SER A 19 25.55 -9.32 4.82
N GLY A 20 25.27 -10.61 4.65
CA GLY A 20 24.87 -11.55 5.69
C GLY A 20 23.36 -11.61 5.93
N PHE A 21 22.87 -12.73 6.45
CA PHE A 21 21.45 -12.91 6.80
C PHE A 21 21.15 -12.38 8.21
N ASN A 22 19.86 -12.19 8.50
CA ASN A 22 19.41 -11.89 9.85
C ASN A 22 19.51 -13.15 10.74
N GLU A 23 20.25 -13.04 11.85
CA GLU A 23 20.44 -14.14 12.81
C GLU A 23 19.54 -14.02 14.06
N SER A 24 18.65 -13.03 14.10
CA SER A 24 17.79 -12.79 15.25
C SER A 24 16.76 -13.93 15.41
N VAL A 25 16.49 -14.27 16.67
CA VAL A 25 15.40 -15.18 17.04
C VAL A 25 14.43 -14.41 17.94
N VAL A 26 13.17 -14.32 17.53
CA VAL A 26 12.09 -13.66 18.29
C VAL A 26 10.97 -14.66 18.47
N ASP A 27 10.63 -14.98 19.73
CA ASP A 27 9.58 -15.93 20.09
C ASP A 27 9.71 -17.31 19.40
N GLY A 28 10.94 -17.76 19.15
CA GLY A 28 11.23 -19.02 18.47
C GLY A 28 11.20 -18.96 16.94
N TYR A 29 10.87 -17.80 16.36
CA TYR A 29 10.94 -17.55 14.92
C TYR A 29 12.30 -16.98 14.53
N SER A 30 12.84 -17.45 13.40
CA SER A 30 14.11 -17.01 12.82
C SER A 30 13.99 -16.90 11.29
N GLY A 31 15.04 -16.43 10.62
CA GLY A 31 15.04 -16.28 9.16
C GLY A 31 14.26 -15.05 8.69
N PHE A 32 14.28 -13.96 9.46
CA PHE A 32 13.62 -12.72 9.09
C PHE A 32 14.20 -12.15 7.79
N ILE A 33 13.32 -11.88 6.83
CA ILE A 33 13.71 -11.37 5.51
C ILE A 33 14.16 -9.91 5.60
N PHE A 34 13.50 -9.05 6.37
CA PHE A 34 13.87 -7.63 6.41
C PHE A 34 14.69 -7.32 7.67
N LYS A 35 15.89 -6.75 7.47
CA LYS A 35 16.81 -6.41 8.55
C LYS A 35 17.11 -4.91 8.61
N SER A 36 17.43 -4.44 9.81
CA SER A 36 18.03 -3.12 10.03
C SER A 36 19.51 -3.14 9.63
N ARG A 37 20.13 -1.95 9.58
CA ARG A 37 21.59 -1.79 9.43
C ARG A 37 22.39 -2.59 10.46
N ASP A 38 21.82 -2.77 11.65
CA ASP A 38 22.45 -3.50 12.75
C ASP A 38 22.17 -5.02 12.69
N ASN A 39 21.71 -5.55 11.54
CA ASN A 39 21.34 -6.96 11.32
C ASN A 39 20.23 -7.50 12.27
N THR A 40 19.46 -6.62 12.89
CA THR A 40 18.30 -6.95 13.72
C THR A 40 16.99 -6.87 12.95
N VAL A 41 15.91 -7.40 13.53
CA VAL A 41 14.56 -7.35 12.92
C VAL A 41 14.11 -5.91 12.70
N LEU A 42 13.58 -5.63 11.51
CA LEU A 42 13.08 -4.30 11.18
C LEU A 42 11.79 -3.98 11.97
N SER A 43 11.79 -2.87 12.70
CA SER A 43 10.60 -2.42 13.44
C SER A 43 9.65 -1.60 12.55
N PRO A 44 8.33 -1.60 12.84
CA PRO A 44 7.36 -0.76 12.14
C PRO A 44 7.69 0.74 12.20
N HIS A 45 8.28 1.21 13.31
CA HIS A 45 8.71 2.59 13.46
C HIS A 45 9.83 2.95 12.48
N CYS A 46 10.75 2.03 12.19
CA CYS A 46 11.81 2.25 11.20
C CYS A 46 11.22 2.42 9.80
N VAL A 47 10.19 1.65 9.45
CA VAL A 47 9.50 1.76 8.16
C VAL A 47 8.80 3.12 8.02
N ASN A 48 8.05 3.55 9.03
CA ASN A 48 7.37 4.85 8.97
C ASN A 48 8.38 6.01 8.90
N ARG A 49 9.48 5.96 9.65
CA ARG A 49 10.56 6.96 9.52
C ARG A 49 11.19 6.98 8.14
N ALA A 50 11.31 5.83 7.46
CA ALA A 50 11.80 5.78 6.09
C ALA A 50 10.81 6.46 5.15
N ILE A 51 9.50 6.21 5.32
CA ILE A 51 8.43 6.88 4.55
C ILE A 51 8.48 8.40 4.76
N ASP A 52 8.63 8.89 5.99
CA ASP A 52 8.73 10.33 6.27
C ASP A 52 9.89 10.99 5.53
N ARG A 53 11.04 10.30 5.48
CA ARG A 53 12.22 10.78 4.73
C ARG A 53 11.97 10.82 3.24
N ILE A 54 11.29 9.80 2.70
CA ILE A 54 10.91 9.75 1.29
C ILE A 54 9.96 10.90 0.96
N ILE A 55 8.92 11.12 1.75
CA ILE A 55 7.98 12.24 1.58
C ILE A 55 8.73 13.57 1.55
N LYS A 56 9.62 13.80 2.53
CA LYS A 56 10.42 15.03 2.57
C LYS A 56 11.28 15.21 1.33
N ALA A 57 11.98 14.16 0.89
CA ALA A 57 12.82 14.21 -0.30
C ALA A 57 12.01 14.49 -1.58
N CYS A 58 10.86 13.83 -1.74
CA CYS A 58 9.95 14.07 -2.84
C CYS A 58 9.41 15.51 -2.84
N ASN A 59 8.99 16.02 -1.68
CA ASN A 59 8.45 17.37 -1.55
C ASN A 59 9.52 18.44 -1.82
N THR A 60 10.74 18.25 -1.32
CA THR A 60 11.85 19.17 -1.65
C THR A 60 12.13 19.20 -3.15
N LYS A 61 12.15 18.04 -3.81
CA LYS A 61 12.33 17.98 -5.26
C LYS A 61 11.18 18.66 -6.01
N GLU A 62 9.95 18.39 -5.60
CA GLU A 62 8.75 18.98 -6.19
C GLU A 62 8.72 20.51 -6.04
N GLU A 63 9.18 21.06 -4.92
CA GLU A 63 9.33 22.51 -4.73
C GLU A 63 10.34 23.12 -5.72
N GLU A 64 11.46 22.42 -5.97
CA GLU A 64 12.46 22.84 -6.96
C GLU A 64 11.90 22.80 -8.39
N ASP A 65 11.25 21.70 -8.75
CA ASP A 65 10.66 21.48 -10.07
C ASP A 65 9.52 22.48 -10.34
N ALA A 66 8.61 22.68 -9.39
CA ALA A 66 7.50 23.64 -9.50
C ALA A 66 7.99 25.08 -9.67
N LYS A 67 9.07 25.46 -8.97
CA LYS A 67 9.69 26.77 -9.12
C LYS A 67 10.31 26.96 -10.52
N ALA A 68 10.97 25.93 -11.05
CA ALA A 68 11.53 25.96 -12.39
C ALA A 68 10.43 26.10 -13.47
N GLU A 69 9.30 25.42 -13.25
CA GLU A 69 8.13 25.41 -14.13
C GLU A 69 7.18 26.60 -13.92
N ARG A 70 7.41 27.43 -12.89
CA ARG A 70 6.56 28.57 -12.49
C ARG A 70 5.12 28.15 -12.20
N ARG A 71 4.94 27.02 -11.53
CA ARG A 71 3.65 26.53 -11.03
C ARG A 71 3.67 26.42 -9.52
N GLU A 72 2.49 26.24 -8.93
CA GLU A 72 2.37 25.88 -7.53
C GLU A 72 2.83 24.42 -7.32
N PRO A 73 3.53 24.11 -6.22
CA PRO A 73 3.98 22.74 -5.92
C PRO A 73 2.82 21.86 -5.45
N GLU A 74 2.81 20.60 -5.90
CA GLU A 74 1.86 19.58 -5.45
C GLU A 74 2.54 18.65 -4.45
N LEU A 75 2.49 19.03 -3.17
CA LEU A 75 3.19 18.33 -2.10
C LEU A 75 2.48 17.04 -1.70
N LEU A 76 3.26 15.98 -1.48
CA LEU A 76 2.77 14.76 -0.86
C LEU A 76 2.37 15.03 0.60
N PRO A 77 1.17 14.60 1.01
CA PRO A 77 0.77 14.66 2.41
C PRO A 77 1.56 13.63 3.24
N HIS A 78 1.52 13.79 4.56
CA HIS A 78 2.08 12.78 5.45
C HIS A 78 1.21 11.50 5.43
N PHE A 79 1.85 10.34 5.23
CA PHE A 79 1.20 9.04 5.29
C PHE A 79 2.13 7.97 5.90
N SER A 80 1.55 6.85 6.29
CA SER A 80 2.23 5.72 6.92
C SER A 80 2.09 4.43 6.12
N CYS A 81 2.78 3.37 6.53
CA CYS A 81 2.66 2.05 5.89
C CYS A 81 1.22 1.52 5.85
N HIS A 82 0.37 1.88 6.82
CA HIS A 82 -1.04 1.52 6.82
C HIS A 82 -1.81 2.17 5.67
N HIS A 83 -1.47 3.39 5.28
CA HIS A 83 -2.10 4.06 4.14
C HIS A 83 -1.76 3.36 2.84
N LEU A 84 -0.54 2.82 2.68
CA LEU A 84 -0.17 2.02 1.51
C LEU A 84 -1.04 0.76 1.39
N ARG A 85 -1.32 0.10 2.52
CA ARG A 85 -2.25 -1.03 2.58
C ARG A 85 -3.68 -0.62 2.17
N HIS A 86 -4.14 0.54 2.63
CA HIS A 86 -5.44 1.09 2.20
C HIS A 86 -5.47 1.38 0.70
N THR A 87 -4.44 2.01 0.16
CA THR A 87 -4.32 2.26 -1.29
C THR A 87 -4.36 0.95 -2.08
N PHE A 88 -3.64 -0.08 -1.64
CA PHE A 88 -3.72 -1.40 -2.28
C PHE A 88 -5.15 -1.96 -2.24
N CYS A 89 -5.82 -1.90 -1.09
CA CYS A 89 -7.21 -2.33 -0.94
C CYS A 89 -8.14 -1.59 -1.91
N THR A 90 -8.10 -0.26 -1.94
CA THR A 90 -8.92 0.57 -2.83
C THR A 90 -8.71 0.19 -4.29
N ARG A 91 -7.45 0.13 -4.75
CA ARG A 91 -7.12 -0.27 -6.12
C ARG A 91 -7.54 -1.69 -6.45
N PHE A 92 -7.48 -2.59 -5.48
CA PHE A 92 -7.94 -3.95 -5.66
C PHE A 92 -9.47 -4.04 -5.76
N CYS A 93 -10.20 -3.34 -4.88
CA CYS A 93 -11.67 -3.21 -4.91
C CYS A 93 -12.19 -2.52 -6.19
N GLU A 94 -11.40 -1.65 -6.81
CA GLU A 94 -11.72 -1.06 -8.11
C GLU A 94 -11.73 -2.12 -9.23
N ASN A 95 -10.98 -3.21 -9.10
CA ASN A 95 -10.82 -4.21 -10.17
C ASN A 95 -11.50 -5.56 -9.86
N GLU A 96 -11.58 -5.93 -8.58
CA GLU A 96 -12.23 -7.15 -8.10
C GLU A 96 -13.54 -6.79 -7.38
N THR A 97 -14.60 -7.53 -7.66
CA THR A 97 -15.92 -7.30 -7.05
C THR A 97 -16.27 -8.36 -6.00
N ASN A 98 -15.54 -9.48 -5.99
CA ASN A 98 -15.73 -10.54 -5.02
C ASN A 98 -15.07 -10.17 -3.67
N LEU A 99 -15.90 -9.69 -2.75
CA LEU A 99 -15.49 -9.32 -1.40
C LEU A 99 -14.79 -10.44 -0.61
N LYS A 100 -15.11 -11.72 -0.88
CA LYS A 100 -14.45 -12.84 -0.20
C LYS A 100 -13.00 -12.99 -0.64
N ILE A 101 -12.73 -12.83 -1.94
CA ILE A 101 -11.37 -12.87 -2.49
C ILE A 101 -10.56 -11.69 -1.94
N ILE A 102 -11.15 -10.50 -1.90
CA ILE A 102 -10.52 -9.31 -1.32
C ILE A 102 -10.18 -9.55 0.16
N GLN A 103 -11.13 -10.07 0.94
CA GLN A 103 -10.92 -10.34 2.35
C GLN A 103 -9.80 -11.35 2.59
N GLU A 104 -9.79 -12.44 1.82
CA GLU A 104 -8.79 -13.51 1.93
C GLU A 104 -7.38 -12.98 1.63
N ILE A 105 -7.21 -12.24 0.53
CA ILE A 105 -5.93 -11.66 0.13
C ILE A 105 -5.44 -10.63 1.13
N MET A 106 -6.35 -9.81 1.69
CA MET A 106 -5.97 -8.85 2.70
C MET A 106 -5.66 -9.52 4.04
N GLY A 107 -6.20 -10.71 4.34
CA GLY A 107 -6.00 -11.38 5.62
C GLY A 107 -6.68 -10.64 6.78
N HIS A 108 -7.79 -9.94 6.53
CA HIS A 108 -8.55 -9.25 7.57
C HIS A 108 -9.46 -10.22 8.32
N ALA A 109 -9.25 -10.35 9.63
CA ALA A 109 -10.20 -11.04 10.52
C ALA A 109 -11.51 -10.25 10.69
N ASP A 110 -11.46 -8.91 10.58
CA ASP A 110 -12.61 -8.01 10.67
C ASP A 110 -12.83 -7.26 9.35
N ILE A 111 -14.07 -7.31 8.86
CA ILE A 111 -14.49 -6.80 7.55
C ILE A 111 -14.83 -5.30 7.58
N THR A 112 -14.99 -4.72 8.76
CA THR A 112 -15.58 -3.38 8.96
C THR A 112 -14.77 -2.29 8.26
N THR A 113 -13.45 -2.25 8.48
CA THR A 113 -12.57 -1.27 7.82
C THR A 113 -12.47 -1.50 6.30
N MET A 114 -12.59 -2.76 5.84
CA MET A 114 -12.59 -3.07 4.41
C MET A 114 -13.89 -2.64 3.74
N MET A 115 -15.03 -2.76 4.42
CA MET A 115 -16.33 -2.31 3.94
C MET A 115 -16.41 -0.80 3.77
N ASP A 116 -15.82 -0.01 4.68
CA ASP A 116 -15.79 1.44 4.53
C ASP A 116 -15.01 1.86 3.28
N ILE A 117 -13.82 1.28 3.09
CA ILE A 117 -12.99 1.51 1.88
C ILE A 117 -13.71 1.05 0.62
N TYR A 118 -14.32 -0.14 0.65
CA TYR A 118 -15.05 -0.69 -0.48
C TYR A 118 -16.24 0.19 -0.86
N ASN A 119 -17.01 0.64 0.13
CA ASN A 119 -18.15 1.52 -0.09
C ASN A 119 -17.73 2.84 -0.72
N GLU A 120 -16.60 3.40 -0.32
CA GLU A 120 -16.02 4.60 -0.91
C GLU A 120 -15.50 4.33 -2.34
N ALA A 121 -14.67 3.30 -2.52
CA ALA A 121 -14.08 2.93 -3.81
C ALA A 121 -15.11 2.54 -4.89
N THR A 122 -16.27 2.02 -4.46
CA THR A 122 -17.36 1.62 -5.37
C THR A 122 -18.46 2.68 -5.48
N LYS A 123 -18.36 3.82 -4.78
CA LYS A 123 -19.41 4.85 -4.77
C LYS A 123 -19.73 5.37 -6.17
N ASP A 124 -18.70 5.67 -6.95
CA ASP A 124 -18.86 6.17 -8.31
C ASP A 124 -19.44 5.09 -9.24
N LYS A 125 -18.94 3.85 -9.15
CA LYS A 125 -19.49 2.69 -9.87
C LYS A 125 -20.93 2.37 -9.48
N LYS A 126 -21.31 2.59 -8.22
CA LYS A 126 -22.69 2.44 -7.75
C LYS A 126 -23.57 3.51 -8.41
N MET A 127 -23.15 4.78 -8.42
CA MET A 127 -23.90 5.85 -9.10
C MET A 127 -24.09 5.57 -10.60
N GLU A 128 -23.04 5.12 -11.29
CA GLU A 128 -23.13 4.70 -12.70
C GLU A 128 -24.10 3.52 -12.88
N SER A 129 -24.03 2.51 -12.01
CA SER A 129 -24.94 1.35 -12.05
C SER A 129 -26.39 1.75 -11.77
N PHE A 130 -26.63 2.66 -10.82
CA PHE A 130 -27.95 3.19 -10.51
C PHE A 130 -28.53 4.00 -11.68
N ALA A 131 -27.72 4.87 -12.31
CA ALA A 131 -28.13 5.58 -13.52
C ALA A 131 -28.46 4.61 -14.67
N GLY A 132 -27.73 3.51 -14.80
CA GLY A 132 -28.00 2.46 -15.80
C GLY A 132 -29.22 1.58 -15.50
N LEU A 133 -29.70 1.58 -14.25
CA LEU A 133 -30.92 0.89 -13.79
C LEU A 133 -32.18 1.77 -13.91
N GLU A 134 -32.01 3.09 -13.96
CA GLU A 134 -33.08 4.05 -14.17
C GLU A 134 -33.78 3.78 -15.51
N GLY A 135 -35.08 3.44 -15.45
CA GLY A 135 -35.89 3.05 -16.62
C GLY A 135 -35.88 1.56 -16.99
N LYS A 136 -35.06 0.71 -16.36
CA LYS A 136 -35.07 -0.77 -16.57
C LYS A 136 -35.84 -1.53 -15.51
N ILE A 137 -35.99 -0.96 -14.31
CA ILE A 137 -36.77 -1.55 -13.23
C ILE A 137 -38.24 -1.14 -13.40
N LYS A 138 -39.08 -2.05 -13.90
CA LYS A 138 -40.53 -1.90 -13.84
C LYS A 138 -41.03 -2.48 -12.51
N ILE A 139 -41.47 -1.59 -11.62
CA ILE A 139 -42.24 -1.98 -10.44
C ILE A 139 -43.67 -2.29 -10.95
N ARG A 140 -44.14 -3.52 -10.75
CA ARG A 140 -45.54 -3.91 -11.00
C ARG A 140 -46.40 -3.59 -9.81
#